data_AF-A0A949V2X6-F1
#
_entry.id   AF-A0A949V2X6-F1
#
_cell.length_a   1.000
_cell.length_b   1.000
_cell.length_c   1.000
_cell.angle_alpha   90.00
_cell.angle_beta   90.00
_cell.angle_gamma   90.00
#
_symmetry.space_group_name_H-M   'P 1'
#
loop_
_entity.id
_entity.type
_entity.pdbx_description
1 polymer ?
#
loop_
_entity_poly.entity_id
_entity_poly.type
_entity_poly.pdbx_seq_one_letter_code
_entity_poly.pdbx_strand_id
1 'polypeptide(L)'
;MPPPVPPLAAPLLHPIHSILAIDTAGQACSVTYMYGAAQAMALASSSSKTPFDPRSLDLPSIAALVGFYHACLGFPVKQTWLDAIKAGNCKTFEGLTYSNAARYCPDADETIMGHLAQQRQNIRSTKPKAPIASPPPPTT
;
A
#
# COMPACT_ATOMS: atom_id res chain seq x y z
N MET A 1 30.89 73.64 24.47
CA MET A 1 30.68 72.24 24.91
C MET A 1 29.46 71.69 24.19
N PRO A 2 29.59 70.63 23.38
CA PRO A 2 28.42 69.94 22.85
C PRO A 2 27.78 69.04 23.92
N PRO A 3 26.46 68.77 23.88
CA PRO A 3 25.81 67.86 24.82
C PRO A 3 26.20 66.38 24.56
N PRO A 4 26.05 65.50 25.57
CA PRO A 4 26.44 64.10 25.44
C PRO A 4 25.55 63.36 24.43
N VAL A 5 26.19 62.68 23.49
CA VAL A 5 25.55 61.81 22.51
C VAL A 5 24.98 60.58 23.25
N PRO A 6 23.71 60.19 23.02
CA PRO A 6 23.18 58.96 23.61
C PRO A 6 23.89 57.75 22.99
N PRO A 7 24.07 56.64 23.75
CA PRO A 7 24.70 55.46 23.20
C PRO A 7 23.81 54.88 22.10
N LEU A 8 24.39 54.73 20.92
CA LEU A 8 23.82 53.95 19.82
C LEU A 8 23.68 52.52 20.33
N ALA A 9 22.46 52.16 20.76
CA ALA A 9 22.12 50.80 21.11
C ALA A 9 22.37 49.93 19.87
N ALA A 10 23.38 49.08 19.94
CA ALA A 10 23.56 48.00 18.98
C ALA A 10 22.23 47.25 18.87
N PRO A 11 21.80 46.83 17.66
CA PRO A 11 20.66 45.95 17.55
C PRO A 11 21.08 44.66 18.24
N LEU A 12 20.56 44.44 19.45
CA LEU A 12 20.64 43.15 20.10
C LEU A 12 19.87 42.19 19.19
N LEU A 13 20.64 41.49 18.34
CA LEU A 13 20.27 40.24 17.70
C LEU A 13 19.82 39.29 18.82
N HIS A 14 18.53 39.34 19.15
CA HIS A 14 17.91 38.37 20.02
C HIS A 14 17.53 37.14 19.18
N PRO A 15 17.67 35.93 19.73
CA PRO A 15 17.91 34.72 18.98
C PRO A 15 16.61 34.07 18.49
N ILE A 16 16.48 33.86 17.18
CA ILE A 16 15.88 32.72 16.41
C ILE A 16 14.83 31.82 17.14
N HIS A 17 13.95 32.36 17.98
CA HIS A 17 12.93 31.58 18.69
C HIS A 17 11.51 32.06 18.39
N SER A 18 11.34 33.25 17.83
CA SER A 18 10.04 33.75 17.42
C SER A 18 10.12 34.63 16.17
N ILE A 19 9.08 34.54 15.34
CA ILE A 19 8.86 35.44 14.20
C ILE A 19 7.67 36.34 14.57
N LEU A 20 7.82 37.65 14.34
CA LEU A 20 6.72 38.60 14.47
C LEU A 20 5.77 38.42 13.28
N ALA A 21 4.51 38.12 13.54
CA ALA A 21 3.44 37.95 12.57
C ALA A 21 2.31 38.95 12.85
N ILE A 22 1.39 39.09 11.90
CA ILE A 22 0.18 39.91 12.05
C ILE A 22 -1.00 38.97 11.88
N ASP A 23 -1.92 38.96 12.85
CA ASP A 23 -3.11 38.12 12.75
C ASP A 23 -4.16 38.69 11.78
N THR A 24 -5.21 37.93 11.53
CA THR A 24 -6.30 38.31 10.62
C THR A 24 -7.06 39.56 11.08
N ALA A 25 -6.93 39.96 12.36
CA ALA A 25 -7.49 41.19 12.92
C ALA A 25 -6.52 42.39 12.85
N GLY A 26 -5.33 42.20 12.25
CA GLY A 26 -4.31 43.24 12.12
C GLY A 26 -3.48 43.46 13.38
N GLN A 27 -3.55 42.57 14.38
CA GLN A 27 -2.76 42.70 15.61
C GLN A 27 -1.40 42.02 15.46
N ALA A 28 -0.36 42.66 15.99
CA ALA A 28 0.97 42.09 16.04
C ALA A 28 1.01 40.92 17.04
N CYS A 29 1.31 39.73 16.55
CA CYS A 29 1.45 38.50 17.34
C CYS A 29 2.85 37.90 17.11
N SER A 30 3.34 37.06 18.03
CA SER A 30 4.64 36.40 17.86
C SER A 30 4.46 34.89 17.78
N VAL A 31 5.02 34.28 16.73
CA VAL A 31 4.99 32.84 16.49
C VAL A 31 6.27 32.26 17.05
N THR A 32 6.19 31.64 18.23
CA THR A 32 7.32 30.99 18.90
C THR A 32 7.49 29.57 18.38
N TYR A 33 8.66 29.24 17.82
CA TYR A 33 8.97 27.87 17.45
C TYR A 33 9.23 27.05 18.71
N MET A 34 8.30 26.16 19.05
CA MET A 34 8.40 25.26 20.21
C MET A 34 9.60 24.28 20.13
N TYR A 35 10.18 24.10 18.94
CA TYR A 35 11.31 23.22 18.66
C TYR A 35 12.26 23.94 17.69
N GLY A 36 13.57 23.97 17.99
CA GLY A 36 14.55 24.75 17.21
C GLY A 36 14.63 24.33 15.74
N ALA A 37 15.07 25.24 14.85
CA ALA A 37 15.09 25.03 13.39
C ALA A 37 15.81 23.74 12.95
N ALA A 38 16.87 23.32 13.64
CA ALA A 38 17.55 22.05 13.37
C ALA A 38 16.67 20.83 13.68
N GLN A 39 15.86 20.90 14.73
CA GLN A 39 14.90 19.87 15.11
C GLN A 39 13.73 19.83 14.11
N ALA A 40 13.26 20.99 13.65
CA ALA A 40 12.23 21.08 12.61
C ALA A 40 12.72 20.48 11.27
N MET A 41 13.95 20.78 10.86
CA MET A 41 14.55 20.21 9.65
C MET A 41 14.79 18.70 9.78
N ALA A 42 15.17 18.20 10.96
CA ALA A 42 15.33 16.77 11.21
C ALA A 42 13.99 16.01 11.16
N LEU A 43 12.91 16.58 11.72
CA LEU A 43 11.56 16.01 11.64
C LEU A 43 10.98 16.07 10.22
N ALA A 44 11.28 17.12 9.46
CA ALA A 44 10.89 17.23 8.05
C ALA A 44 11.68 16.25 7.15
N SER A 45 12.93 15.96 7.51
CA SER A 45 13.78 14.98 6.81
C SER A 45 13.41 13.53 7.11
N SER A 46 12.71 13.24 8.22
CA SER A 46 12.06 11.95 8.44
C SER A 46 10.79 11.84 7.60
N SER A 47 10.95 11.82 6.28
CA SER A 47 9.91 11.33 5.37
C SER A 47 9.83 9.80 5.49
N SER A 48 9.60 9.29 6.70
CA SER A 48 9.03 7.95 6.83
C SER A 48 7.57 8.12 6.43
N LYS A 49 7.22 7.70 5.21
CA LYS A 49 5.83 7.57 4.76
C LYS A 49 5.03 6.99 5.93
N THR A 50 4.11 7.78 6.49
CA THR A 50 3.33 7.37 7.65
C THR A 50 2.72 6.01 7.35
N PRO A 51 2.85 5.01 8.24
CA PRO A 51 2.21 3.72 8.05
C PRO A 51 0.73 3.95 7.75
N PHE A 52 0.26 3.46 6.60
CA PHE A 52 -1.14 3.58 6.21
C PHE A 52 -2.01 2.88 7.26
N ASP A 53 -3.02 3.58 7.78
CA ASP A 53 -3.98 3.01 8.71
C ASP A 53 -5.09 2.29 7.93
N PRO A 54 -5.22 0.94 8.04
CA PRO A 54 -6.28 0.19 7.38
C PRO A 54 -7.69 0.68 7.75
N ARG A 55 -7.87 1.32 8.90
CA ARG A 55 -9.17 1.86 9.32
C ARG A 55 -9.69 2.97 8.39
N SER A 56 -8.82 3.60 7.61
CA SER A 56 -9.25 4.54 6.56
C SER A 56 -10.14 3.88 5.49
N LEU A 57 -10.08 2.55 5.36
CA LEU A 57 -10.91 1.76 4.45
C LEU A 57 -11.95 0.92 5.23
N ASP A 58 -12.20 1.26 6.49
CA ASP A 58 -13.06 0.50 7.41
C ASP A 58 -12.61 -0.97 7.61
N LEU A 59 -11.30 -1.21 7.53
CA LEU A 59 -10.71 -2.54 7.69
C LEU A 59 -10.14 -2.73 9.11
N PRO A 60 -10.35 -3.90 9.74
CA PRO A 60 -9.98 -4.13 11.13
C PRO A 60 -8.47 -4.36 11.34
N SER A 61 -7.70 -4.65 10.29
CA SER A 61 -6.26 -4.96 10.41
C SER A 61 -5.51 -4.84 9.08
N ILE A 62 -4.16 -4.86 9.14
CA ILE A 62 -3.30 -4.96 7.93
C ILE A 62 -3.57 -6.28 7.17
N ALA A 63 -3.86 -7.38 7.87
CA ALA A 63 -4.16 -8.63 7.20
C ALA A 63 -5.45 -8.52 6.36
N ALA A 64 -6.48 -7.85 6.90
CA ALA A 64 -7.71 -7.55 6.18
C ALA A 64 -7.47 -6.63 4.98
N LEU A 65 -6.57 -5.63 5.10
CA LEU A 65 -6.13 -4.79 3.98
C LEU A 65 -5.49 -5.61 2.86
N VAL A 66 -4.55 -6.49 3.20
CA VAL A 66 -3.87 -7.33 2.22
C VAL A 66 -4.85 -8.29 1.55
N GLY A 67 -5.76 -8.92 2.31
CA GLY A 67 -6.79 -9.79 1.76
C GLY A 67 -7.77 -9.06 0.83
N PHE A 68 -8.19 -7.84 1.21
CA PHE A 68 -9.02 -6.99 0.36
C PHE A 68 -8.34 -6.69 -0.98
N TYR A 69 -7.08 -6.25 -0.97
CA TYR A 69 -6.35 -5.98 -2.21
C TYR A 69 -6.06 -7.24 -3.03
N HIS A 70 -5.81 -8.38 -2.39
CA HIS A 70 -5.64 -9.66 -3.07
C HIS A 70 -6.91 -10.06 -3.85
N ALA A 71 -8.09 -9.87 -3.25
CA ALA A 71 -9.38 -10.08 -3.90
C ALA A 71 -9.63 -9.08 -5.03
N CYS A 72 -9.32 -7.78 -4.83
CA CYS A 72 -9.45 -6.76 -5.90
C CYS A 72 -8.59 -7.07 -7.13
N LEU A 73 -7.45 -7.75 -6.95
CA LEU A 73 -6.54 -8.14 -8.01
C LEU A 73 -6.88 -9.50 -8.64
N GLY A 74 -7.99 -10.14 -8.23
CA GLY A 74 -8.43 -11.41 -8.79
C GLY A 74 -7.61 -12.61 -8.31
N PHE A 75 -7.19 -12.60 -7.04
CA PHE A 75 -6.49 -13.71 -6.40
C PHE A 75 -5.18 -14.13 -7.11
N PRO A 76 -4.23 -13.19 -7.31
CA PRO A 76 -2.95 -13.52 -7.93
C PRO A 76 -2.15 -14.51 -7.09
N VAL A 77 -1.36 -15.37 -7.75
CA VAL A 77 -0.37 -16.25 -7.09
C VAL A 77 0.58 -15.38 -6.27
N LYS A 78 0.85 -15.80 -5.01
CA LYS A 78 1.70 -15.06 -4.06
C LYS A 78 3.02 -14.58 -4.67
N GLN A 79 3.73 -15.47 -5.36
CA GLN A 79 5.02 -15.13 -5.97
C GLN A 79 4.88 -14.04 -7.04
N THR A 80 3.95 -14.21 -7.98
CA THR A 80 3.65 -13.23 -9.03
C THR A 80 3.26 -11.87 -8.44
N TRP A 81 2.47 -11.88 -7.37
CA TRP A 81 2.06 -10.66 -6.70
C TRP A 81 3.22 -9.94 -6.03
N LEU A 82 4.09 -10.67 -5.33
CA LEU A 82 5.30 -10.14 -4.71
C LEU A 82 6.27 -9.54 -5.72
N ASP A 83 6.42 -10.17 -6.89
CA ASP A 83 7.27 -9.68 -7.97
C ASP A 83 6.67 -8.42 -8.63
N ALA A 84 5.34 -8.37 -8.81
CA ALA A 84 4.66 -7.17 -9.29
C ALA A 84 4.77 -5.98 -8.31
N ILE A 85 4.72 -6.24 -6.99
CA ILE A 85 4.94 -5.21 -5.97
C ILE A 85 6.38 -4.69 -6.04
N LYS A 86 7.37 -5.57 -6.16
CA LYS A 86 8.78 -5.17 -6.34
C LYS A 86 9.00 -4.35 -7.62
N ALA A 87 8.34 -4.73 -8.71
CA ALA A 87 8.38 -3.99 -9.97
C ALA A 87 7.67 -2.62 -9.89
N GLY A 88 6.91 -2.36 -8.81
CA GLY A 88 6.22 -1.10 -8.62
C GLY A 88 4.87 -1.00 -9.34
N ASN A 89 4.31 -2.12 -9.81
CA ASN A 89 3.00 -2.16 -10.46
C ASN A 89 1.86 -1.86 -9.49
N CYS A 90 2.07 -2.12 -8.19
CA CYS A 90 1.07 -1.95 -7.14
C CYS A 90 1.22 -0.63 -6.36
N LYS A 91 1.89 0.39 -6.92
CA LYS A 91 2.16 1.67 -6.22
C LYS A 91 0.90 2.45 -5.82
N THR A 92 -0.20 2.28 -6.56
CA THR A 92 -1.48 2.96 -6.30
C THR A 92 -2.19 2.44 -5.05
N PHE A 93 -1.87 1.22 -4.61
CA PHE A 93 -2.48 0.62 -3.42
C PHE A 93 -1.79 1.14 -2.15
N GLU A 94 -2.37 2.15 -1.53
CA GLU A 94 -1.84 2.71 -0.30
C GLU A 94 -1.82 1.65 0.83
N GLY A 95 -0.72 1.61 1.57
CA GLY A 95 -0.49 0.62 2.64
C GLY A 95 -0.10 -0.79 2.16
N LEU A 96 -0.12 -1.07 0.86
CA LEU A 96 0.36 -2.32 0.31
C LEU A 96 1.88 -2.28 0.15
N THR A 97 2.58 -2.97 1.05
CA THR A 97 4.04 -3.12 1.01
C THR A 97 4.42 -4.57 0.76
N TYR A 98 5.64 -4.79 0.25
CA TYR A 98 6.17 -6.13 0.05
C TYR A 98 6.16 -6.96 1.35
N SER A 99 6.54 -6.35 2.48
CA SER A 99 6.55 -7.03 3.78
C SER A 99 5.15 -7.44 4.23
N ASN A 100 4.15 -6.57 4.03
CA ASN A 100 2.77 -6.85 4.40
C ASN A 100 2.18 -7.96 3.50
N ALA A 101 2.38 -7.86 2.19
CA ALA A 101 1.94 -8.88 1.24
C ALA A 101 2.62 -10.23 1.52
N ALA A 102 3.94 -10.27 1.76
CA ALA A 102 4.65 -11.51 2.02
C ALA A 102 4.16 -12.21 3.30
N ARG A 103 3.83 -11.41 4.33
CA ARG A 103 3.40 -11.90 5.64
C ARG A 103 1.93 -12.31 5.69
N TYR A 104 1.06 -11.57 5.00
CA TYR A 104 -0.40 -11.71 5.13
C TYR A 104 -1.12 -12.13 3.85
N CYS A 105 -0.41 -12.46 2.76
CA CYS A 105 -1.05 -13.03 1.57
C CYS A 105 -1.84 -14.28 1.97
N PRO A 106 -3.16 -14.32 1.73
CA PRO A 106 -3.97 -15.50 2.00
C PRO A 106 -3.60 -16.62 1.03
N ASP A 107 -3.72 -17.87 1.49
CA ASP A 107 -3.81 -19.02 0.59
C ASP A 107 -5.24 -19.04 0.05
N ALA A 108 -5.40 -18.72 -1.23
CA ALA A 108 -6.71 -18.57 -1.88
C ALA A 108 -7.03 -19.80 -2.72
N ASP A 109 -8.19 -20.42 -2.47
CA ASP A 109 -8.67 -21.59 -3.22
C ASP A 109 -8.86 -21.25 -4.71
N GLU A 110 -9.23 -20.01 -5.03
CA GLU A 110 -9.39 -19.50 -6.39
C GLU A 110 -8.11 -19.66 -7.21
N THR A 111 -6.96 -19.39 -6.61
CA THR A 111 -5.65 -19.57 -7.25
C THR A 111 -5.40 -21.06 -7.55
N ILE A 112 -5.73 -21.94 -6.60
CA ILE A 112 -5.56 -23.40 -6.75
C ILE A 112 -6.47 -23.91 -7.86
N MET A 113 -7.76 -23.56 -7.81
CA MET A 113 -8.76 -23.98 -8.80
C MET A 113 -8.44 -23.45 -10.19
N GLY A 114 -7.95 -22.21 -10.31
CA GLY A 114 -7.53 -21.63 -11.60
C GLY A 114 -6.33 -22.35 -12.25
N HIS A 115 -5.50 -23.05 -11.46
CA HIS A 115 -4.42 -23.89 -11.98
C HIS A 115 -4.86 -25.32 -12.32
N LEU A 116 -6.04 -25.76 -11.88
CA LEU A 116 -6.58 -27.05 -12.25
C LEU A 116 -7.15 -26.99 -13.68
N ALA A 117 -6.66 -27.87 -14.55
CA ALA A 117 -7.24 -28.06 -15.87
C ALA A 117 -8.44 -29.01 -15.78
N GLN A 118 -9.65 -28.45 -15.86
CA GLN A 118 -10.85 -29.28 -15.93
C GLN A 118 -11.05 -29.81 -17.35
N GLN A 119 -11.10 -31.13 -17.50
CA GLN A 119 -11.48 -31.76 -18.75
C GLN A 119 -12.96 -31.48 -19.04
N ARG A 120 -13.30 -31.04 -20.26
CA ARG A 120 -14.70 -30.86 -20.65
C ARG A 120 -15.46 -32.17 -20.44
N GLN A 121 -16.68 -32.08 -19.91
CA GLN A 121 -17.54 -33.24 -19.75
C GLN A 121 -17.90 -33.84 -21.13
N ASN A 122 -18.28 -35.12 -21.16
CA ASN A 122 -18.80 -35.81 -22.35
C ASN A 122 -17.82 -36.04 -23.51
N ILE A 123 -16.51 -36.13 -23.26
CA ILE A 123 -15.52 -36.45 -24.33
C ILE A 123 -15.68 -37.88 -24.85
N ARG A 124 -16.14 -38.81 -24.01
CA ARG A 124 -16.39 -40.19 -24.40
C ARG A 124 -17.84 -40.55 -24.15
N SER A 125 -18.47 -41.14 -25.17
CA SER A 125 -19.80 -41.71 -25.01
C SER A 125 -19.78 -42.84 -24.00
N THR A 126 -20.75 -42.86 -23.09
CA THR A 126 -21.00 -43.93 -22.13
C THR A 126 -21.92 -45.02 -22.71
N LYS A 127 -22.32 -44.91 -23.99
CA LYS A 127 -23.21 -45.88 -24.63
C LYS A 127 -22.49 -47.24 -24.77
N PRO A 128 -23.12 -48.36 -24.37
CA PRO A 128 -22.60 -49.70 -24.62
C PRO A 128 -22.39 -49.93 -26.12
N LYS A 129 -21.26 -50.53 -26.50
CA LYS A 129 -21.04 -50.96 -27.88
C LYS A 129 -21.97 -52.14 -28.17
N ALA A 130 -22.72 -52.06 -29.27
CA ALA A 130 -23.56 -53.17 -29.70
C ALA A 130 -22.69 -54.44 -29.85
N PRO A 131 -23.16 -55.62 -29.41
CA PRO A 131 -22.46 -56.88 -29.64
C PRO A 131 -22.24 -57.05 -31.14
N ILE A 132 -20.98 -57.18 -31.55
CA ILE A 132 -20.64 -57.55 -32.91
C ILE A 132 -21.06 -59.02 -33.03
N ALA A 133 -22.18 -59.28 -33.71
CA ALA A 133 -22.58 -60.64 -34.03
C ALA A 133 -21.42 -61.31 -34.77
N SER A 134 -20.89 -62.41 -34.21
CA SER A 134 -19.88 -63.22 -34.88
C SER A 134 -20.44 -63.69 -36.24
N PRO A 135 -19.64 -63.63 -37.33
CA PRO A 135 -20.11 -64.08 -38.64
C PRO A 135 -20.57 -65.53 -38.55
N PRO A 136 -21.69 -65.89 -39.22
CA PRO A 136 -22.22 -67.24 -39.16
C PRO A 136 -21.18 -68.24 -39.70
N PRO A 137 -21.09 -69.44 -39.10
CA PRO A 137 -20.13 -70.45 -39.53
C PRO A 137 -20.41 -70.88 -40.98
N PRO A 138 -19.38 -71.21 -41.78
CA PRO A 138 -19.56 -71.61 -43.17
C PRO A 138 -20.37 -72.91 -43.24
N THR A 139 -21.48 -72.87 -43.97
CA THR A 139 -22.33 -74.04 -44.27
C THR A 139 -21.57 -74.97 -45.22
N THR A 140 -21.38 -76.22 -44.80
CA THR A 140 -20.91 -77.34 -45.65
C THR A 140 -22.11 -78.08 -46.20
#